data_AF-A0ABC8STA3-F1
#
_entry.id   AF-A0ABC8STA3-F1
#
_cell.length_a   1.000
_cell.length_b   1.000
_cell.length_c   1.000
_cell.angle_alpha   90.00
_cell.angle_beta   90.00
_cell.angle_gamma   90.00
#
_symmetry.space_group_name_H-M   'P 1'
#
loop_
_entity.id
_entity.type
_entity.pdbx_description
1 polymer ?
#
loop_
_entity_poly.entity_id
_entity_poly.type
_entity_poly.pdbx_seq_one_letter_code
_entity_poly.pdbx_strand_id
1 'polypeptide(L)'
;MNMGFLLLAFNQISDNCGMLHYTSGGQFTIPTVIRGPAEHSQRLESYFQSIPGIQLVACSTPYNAKGLMKAAIRSENPVVLFEHVLLLYNLKERIPDE
;
A
#
# COMPACT_ATOMS: atom_id res chain seq x y z
N MET A 1 11.11 2.14 6.88
CA MET A 1 11.53 2.36 5.47
C MET A 1 10.80 3.59 4.98
N ASN A 2 11.49 4.66 4.58
CA ASN A 2 10.82 5.83 4.03
C ASN A 2 10.19 5.50 2.68
N MET A 3 8.96 5.94 2.44
CA MET A 3 8.28 5.74 1.15
C MET A 3 9.09 6.28 -0.04
N GLY A 4 9.98 7.27 0.15
CA GLY A 4 10.91 7.77 -0.89
C GLY A 4 11.76 6.68 -1.55
N PHE A 5 12.06 5.58 -0.84
CA PHE A 5 12.85 4.47 -1.38
C PHE A 5 12.04 3.48 -2.24
N LEU A 6 10.71 3.60 -2.28
CA LEU A 6 9.88 2.75 -3.17
C LEU A 6 10.26 2.92 -4.65
N LEU A 7 10.79 4.09 -5.03
CA LEU A 7 11.27 4.34 -6.39
C LEU A 7 12.41 3.38 -6.81
N LEU A 8 13.25 2.95 -5.87
CA LEU A 8 14.30 1.96 -6.16
C LEU A 8 13.70 0.58 -6.49
N ALA A 9 12.56 0.26 -5.88
CA ALA A 9 11.83 -0.98 -6.11
C ALA A 9 10.73 -0.84 -7.18
N PHE A 10 10.67 0.29 -7.91
CA PHE A 10 9.56 0.61 -8.80
C PHE A 10 9.31 -0.49 -9.85
N ASN A 11 10.36 -1.04 -10.46
CA ASN A 11 10.25 -2.13 -11.44
C ASN A 11 9.57 -3.39 -10.84
N GLN A 12 9.90 -3.73 -9.60
CA GLN A 12 9.32 -4.91 -8.93
C GLN A 12 7.84 -4.69 -8.61
N ILE A 13 7.47 -3.46 -8.30
CA ILE A 13 6.09 -3.09 -7.97
C ILE A 13 5.26 -2.98 -9.25
N SER A 14 5.76 -2.26 -10.25
CA SER A 14 5.09 -2.03 -11.52
C SER A 14 4.87 -3.32 -12.31
N ASP A 15 5.97 -3.97 -12.69
CA ASP A 15 5.94 -4.99 -13.72
C ASP A 15 5.69 -6.36 -13.10
N ASN A 16 6.34 -6.64 -11.98
CA ASN A 16 6.17 -7.91 -11.30
C ASN A 16 4.83 -7.93 -10.56
N CYS A 17 4.58 -7.00 -9.64
CA CYS A 17 3.35 -7.06 -8.85
C CYS A 17 2.11 -6.65 -9.68
N GLY A 18 2.16 -5.55 -10.43
CA GLY A 18 1.00 -5.03 -11.17
C GLY A 18 0.60 -5.86 -12.38
N MET A 19 1.57 -6.30 -13.20
CA MET A 19 1.26 -6.95 -14.48
C MET A 19 1.26 -8.48 -14.45
N LEU A 20 1.98 -9.16 -13.54
CA LEU A 20 2.07 -10.63 -13.57
C LEU A 20 0.74 -11.35 -13.48
N HIS A 21 -0.20 -10.85 -12.68
CA HIS A 21 -1.52 -11.47 -12.57
C HIS A 21 -2.26 -11.43 -13.92
N TYR A 22 -2.15 -10.31 -14.65
CA TYR A 22 -2.76 -10.15 -15.96
C TYR A 22 -2.01 -10.94 -17.06
N THR A 23 -0.67 -10.86 -17.09
CA THR A 23 0.14 -11.52 -18.13
C THR A 23 0.16 -13.05 -17.99
N SER A 24 -0.03 -13.56 -16.78
CA SER A 24 -0.20 -15.00 -16.53
C SER A 24 -1.61 -15.52 -16.82
N GLY A 25 -2.54 -14.66 -17.23
CA GLY A 25 -3.94 -15.05 -17.45
C GLY A 25 -4.65 -15.53 -16.18
N GLY A 26 -4.26 -14.97 -15.01
CA GLY A 26 -4.81 -15.34 -13.71
C GLY A 26 -4.22 -16.61 -13.08
N GLN A 27 -3.12 -17.15 -13.61
CA GLN A 27 -2.45 -18.32 -13.04
C GLN A 27 -1.60 -17.98 -11.81
N PHE A 28 -1.09 -16.75 -11.72
CA PHE A 28 -0.26 -16.30 -10.60
C PHE A 28 -0.87 -15.10 -9.88
N THR A 29 -1.25 -15.31 -8.61
CA THR A 29 -1.68 -14.25 -7.69
C THR A 29 -0.50 -13.76 -6.85
N ILE A 30 -0.38 -12.44 -6.66
CA ILE A 30 0.69 -11.83 -5.87
C ILE A 30 0.06 -11.13 -4.65
N PRO A 31 -0.18 -11.88 -3.55
CA PRO A 31 -0.69 -11.31 -2.31
C PRO A 31 0.45 -10.62 -1.56
N THR A 32 0.78 -9.39 -1.94
CA THR A 32 1.83 -8.59 -1.31
C THR A 32 1.28 -7.27 -0.78
N VAL A 33 1.60 -6.98 0.48
CA VAL A 33 1.26 -5.69 1.10
C VAL A 33 2.52 -4.88 1.29
N ILE A 34 2.61 -3.75 0.60
CA ILE A 34 3.72 -2.80 0.70
C ILE A 34 3.28 -1.66 1.60
N ARG A 35 3.98 -1.48 2.72
CA ARG A 35 3.71 -0.42 3.70
C ARG A 35 4.97 0.37 4.01
N GLY A 36 4.81 1.65 4.27
CA GLY A 36 5.91 2.50 4.69
C GLY A 36 5.46 3.88 5.17
N PRO A 37 6.14 4.45 6.18
CA PRO A 37 5.94 5.84 6.56
C PRO A 37 6.44 6.79 5.46
N ALA A 38 5.60 7.75 5.06
CA ALA A 38 5.99 8.85 4.17
C ALA A 38 6.58 10.02 4.99
N GLU A 39 7.87 9.97 5.31
CA GLU A 39 8.53 10.97 6.18
C GLU A 39 9.12 12.20 5.46
N HIS A 40 9.11 12.26 4.13
CA HIS A 40 9.83 13.32 3.39
C HIS A 40 8.98 14.09 2.37
N SER A 41 7.67 14.20 2.60
CA SER A 41 6.72 15.00 1.78
C SER A 41 6.67 14.66 0.28
N GLN A 42 7.39 13.63 -0.19
CA GLN A 42 7.28 13.13 -1.55
C GLN A 42 5.96 12.38 -1.72
N ARG A 43 5.08 12.94 -2.56
CA ARG A 43 3.80 12.35 -2.95
C ARG A 43 4.04 11.33 -4.06
N LEU A 44 4.26 10.07 -3.67
CA LEU A 44 4.47 8.97 -4.61
C LEU A 44 3.16 8.34 -5.09
N GLU A 45 2.03 8.71 -4.50
CA GLU A 45 0.68 8.24 -4.86
C GLU A 45 0.43 8.36 -6.37
N SER A 46 0.81 9.49 -6.98
CA SER A 46 0.60 9.75 -8.41
C SER A 46 1.40 8.83 -9.34
N TYR A 47 2.60 8.38 -8.93
CA TYR A 47 3.40 7.47 -9.75
C TYR A 47 2.80 6.07 -9.81
N PHE A 48 2.25 5.60 -8.69
CA PHE A 48 1.63 4.28 -8.61
C PHE A 48 0.19 4.28 -9.15
N GLN A 49 -0.48 5.43 -9.17
CA GLN A 49 -1.85 5.55 -9.68
C GLN A 49 -1.97 5.22 -11.17
N SER A 50 -0.90 5.45 -11.94
CA SER A 50 -0.87 5.09 -13.36
C SER A 50 -0.64 3.59 -13.63
N ILE A 51 -0.34 2.80 -12.60
CA ILE A 51 -0.01 1.38 -12.77
C ILE A 51 -1.28 0.53 -12.60
N PRO A 52 -1.73 -0.18 -13.66
CA PRO A 52 -2.87 -1.08 -13.55
C PRO A 52 -2.52 -2.33 -12.74
N GLY A 53 -3.50 -2.87 -12.01
CA GLY A 53 -3.35 -4.11 -11.22
C GLY A 53 -2.90 -3.91 -9.77
N ILE A 54 -2.57 -2.67 -9.36
CA ILE A 54 -2.19 -2.35 -7.98
C ILE A 54 -3.34 -1.63 -7.27
N GLN A 55 -3.59 -2.01 -6.02
CA GLN A 55 -4.54 -1.32 -5.15
C GLN A 55 -3.81 -0.30 -4.28
N LEU A 56 -4.21 0.96 -4.35
CA LEU A 56 -3.64 2.04 -3.54
C LEU A 56 -4.61 2.42 -2.43
N VAL A 57 -4.10 2.50 -1.20
CA VAL A 57 -4.91 2.86 -0.04
C VAL A 57 -4.13 3.86 0.81
N ALA A 58 -4.74 5.00 1.11
CA ALA A 58 -4.20 6.01 2.02
C ALA A 58 -5.00 6.03 3.32
N CYS A 59 -4.30 5.91 4.46
CA CYS A 59 -4.91 5.91 5.77
C CYS A 59 -4.60 7.21 6.51
N SER A 60 -5.62 7.83 7.10
CA SER A 60 -5.51 9.07 7.88
C SER A 60 -5.86 8.92 9.36
N THR A 61 -6.66 7.91 9.72
CA THR A 61 -7.09 7.66 11.12
C THR A 61 -6.60 6.29 11.62
N PRO A 62 -6.34 6.14 12.93
CA PRO A 62 -5.96 4.85 13.53
C PRO A 62 -7.01 3.75 13.32
N TYR A 63 -8.29 4.08 13.37
CA TYR A 63 -9.39 3.16 13.11
C TYR A 63 -9.34 2.61 11.67
N ASN A 64 -9.23 3.50 10.68
CA ASN A 64 -9.14 3.11 9.28
C ASN A 64 -7.86 2.30 9.01
N ALA A 65 -6.74 2.65 9.63
CA ALA A 65 -5.50 1.89 9.49
C ALA A 65 -5.64 0.44 9.98
N LYS A 66 -6.31 0.19 11.12
CA LYS A 66 -6.56 -1.19 11.60
C LYS A 66 -7.42 -1.97 10.60
N GLY A 67 -8.54 -1.39 10.15
CA GLY A 67 -9.47 -2.05 9.24
C GLY A 67 -8.86 -2.31 7.85
N LEU A 68 -8.24 -1.29 7.27
CA LEU A 68 -7.63 -1.36 5.95
C LEU A 68 -6.40 -2.25 5.94
N MET A 69 -5.63 -2.31 7.02
CA MET A 69 -4.51 -3.25 7.13
C MET A 69 -5.01 -4.71 7.19
N LYS A 70 -6.07 -4.99 7.96
CA LYS A 70 -6.69 -6.33 7.97
C LYS A 70 -7.23 -6.69 6.58
N ALA A 71 -7.85 -5.75 5.88
CA ALA A 71 -8.38 -5.97 4.53
C ALA A 71 -7.25 -6.18 3.50
N ALA A 72 -6.17 -5.39 3.57
CA ALA A 72 -5.02 -5.50 2.67
C ALA A 72 -4.31 -6.85 2.80
N ILE A 73 -4.13 -7.37 4.02
CA ILE A 73 -3.52 -8.69 4.26
C ILE A 73 -4.37 -9.83 3.68
N ARG A 74 -5.70 -9.65 3.63
CA ARG A 74 -6.64 -10.64 3.08
C ARG A 74 -6.82 -10.51 1.56
N SER A 75 -6.28 -9.46 0.94
CA SER A 75 -6.36 -9.27 -0.50
C SER A 75 -5.38 -10.19 -1.22
N GLU A 76 -5.83 -10.82 -2.31
CA GLU A 76 -4.98 -11.63 -3.18
C GLU A 76 -4.20 -10.79 -4.22
N ASN A 77 -4.46 -9.47 -4.24
CA ASN A 77 -3.83 -8.50 -5.13
C ASN A 77 -2.76 -7.69 -4.40
N PRO A 78 -1.78 -7.12 -5.11
CA PRO A 78 -0.79 -6.26 -4.50
C PRO A 78 -1.44 -4.96 -4.00
N VAL A 79 -1.27 -4.68 -2.71
CA VAL A 79 -1.79 -3.49 -2.04
C VAL A 79 -0.64 -2.62 -1.55
N VAL A 80 -0.66 -1.33 -1.90
CA VAL A 80 0.26 -0.32 -1.37
C VAL A 80 -0.50 0.55 -0.36
N LEU A 81 -0.09 0.45 0.90
CA LEU A 81 -0.63 1.21 2.02
C LEU A 81 0.25 2.43 2.30
N PHE A 82 -0.30 3.61 2.04
CA PHE A 82 0.30 4.89 2.41
C PHE A 82 -0.10 5.25 3.84
N GLU A 83 0.89 5.23 4.74
CA GLU A 83 0.75 5.66 6.13
C GLU A 83 1.16 7.13 6.26
N HIS A 84 0.20 8.00 6.61
CA HIS A 84 0.48 9.42 6.81
C HIS A 84 1.11 9.65 8.20
N VAL A 85 2.42 9.91 8.23
CA VAL A 85 3.22 9.88 9.47
C VAL A 85 2.67 10.81 10.55
N LEU A 86 2.32 12.04 10.19
CA LEU A 86 1.86 13.06 11.14
C LEU A 86 0.48 12.79 11.75
N LEU A 87 -0.39 12.07 11.02
CA LEU A 87 -1.77 11.84 11.46
C LEU A 87 -1.89 10.48 12.13
N LEU A 88 -1.18 9.45 11.65
CA LEU A 88 -1.29 8.10 12.19
C LEU A 88 -0.46 7.84 13.45
N TYR A 89 0.74 8.39 13.55
CA TYR A 89 1.62 8.11 14.69
C TYR A 89 1.37 9.04 15.89
N ASN A 90 0.76 10.21 15.69
CA ASN A 90 0.50 11.18 16.77
C ASN A 90 -0.92 11.11 17.36
N LEU A 91 -1.89 10.52 16.66
CA LEU A 91 -3.26 10.37 17.17
C LEU A 91 -3.43 9.06 17.94
N LYS A 92 -3.82 9.18 19.21
CA LYS A 92 -4.27 8.05 20.04
C LYS A 92 -5.78 8.07 20.07
N GLU A 93 -6.39 7.06 19.47
CA GLU A 93 -7.84 6.88 19.44
C GLU A 93 -8.20 5.52 20.05
N ARG A 94 -9.37 5.42 20.67
CA ARG A 94 -9.83 4.16 21.25
C ARG A 94 -10.40 3.29 20.14
N ILE A 95 -9.62 2.30 19.71
CA ILE A 95 -10.00 1.42 18.61
C ILE A 95 -10.86 0.26 19.17
N PRO A 96 -12.04 -0.03 18.60
CA PRO A 96 -12.85 -1.19 18.97
C PRO A 96 -12.09 -2.51 18.68
N ASP A 97 -12.31 -3.55 19.49
CA ASP A 97 -11.54 -4.80 19.44
C ASP A 97 -11.90 -5.76 18.29
N GLU A 98 -12.84 -5.41 17.41
CA GLU A 98 -13.16 -6.23 16.22
C GLU A 98 -12.01 -6.36 15.21
#